data_AF-A0A914RYQ3-F1
#
_entry.id   AF-A0A914RYQ3-F1
#
_cell.length_a   1.000
_cell.length_b   1.000
_cell.length_c   1.000
_cell.angle_alpha   90.00
_cell.angle_beta   90.00
_cell.angle_gamma   90.00
#
_symmetry.space_group_name_H-M   'P 1'
#
loop_
_entity.id
_entity.type
_entity.pdbx_description
1 polymer ?
#
loop_
_entity_poly.entity_id
_entity_poly.type
_entity_poly.pdbx_seq_one_letter_code
_entity_poly.pdbx_strand_id
1 'polypeptide(L)'
;MPSNGAELKRKRSEKKALVTLQKNVRNWSKLRVWGWYQVFGRIRPMLKSGKMQEELDNLQHKMGELEEILEEEDKRRKEVEESLVKAKDEKEKLLAQLEFAKSGAATVEERLSKLVGVKNDLEKNLKDVHERLAQQEEKTAEMQRTKKKTEKDCEDLKHSLGDLGENIEEVSKQKNELEGSLKKKEAELHSIGVRLEEEQTVVNRMQRQIKDNSTRVQELEEELEHERQLRTKADRAKSDMQRELEEISERLDEQGGATAAQIELNKRREAELSKLRHVNSMLDAEVKSKADQERMAKLLEVQVAELQNKVDEQARQVSEFSGLKVRLNNENNDLARQVEELEAQLTALSRTKSQYVSQLEEAKRAANDETRERQTLNATAKNLQHEVDQLHESIDEEVS
;
A
#
# COMPACT_ATOMS: atom_id res chain seq x y z
N MET A 1 53.39 54.00 101.23
CA MET A 1 53.50 54.66 102.55
C MET A 1 52.18 55.37 102.82
N PRO A 2 51.29 54.87 103.70
CA PRO A 2 50.09 55.63 104.05
C PRO A 2 50.50 57.02 104.55
N SER A 3 49.95 58.06 103.91
CA SER A 3 50.24 59.47 104.19
C SER A 3 50.09 59.75 105.68
N ASN A 4 51.09 60.40 106.29
CA ASN A 4 51.09 60.85 107.70
C ASN A 4 49.77 61.56 108.09
N GLY A 5 49.07 62.17 107.12
CA GLY A 5 47.76 62.78 107.28
C GLY A 5 46.58 61.82 107.52
N ALA A 6 46.59 60.62 106.92
CA ALA A 6 45.54 59.60 107.14
C ALA A 6 45.63 59.02 108.55
N GLU A 7 46.85 58.79 109.05
CA GLU A 7 47.09 58.33 110.42
C GLU A 7 46.70 59.39 111.46
N LEU A 8 46.99 60.67 111.19
CA LEU A 8 46.52 61.79 111.99
C LEU A 8 44.99 61.92 112.00
N LYS A 9 44.31 61.74 110.85
CA LYS A 9 42.84 61.71 110.77
C LYS A 9 42.27 60.55 111.60
N ARG A 10 42.86 59.35 111.50
CA ARG A 10 42.45 58.18 112.28
C ARG A 10 42.57 58.44 113.79
N LYS A 11 43.73 58.92 114.26
CA LYS A 11 43.97 59.26 115.67
C LYS A 11 43.03 60.36 116.18
N ARG A 12 42.70 61.37 115.34
CA ARG A 12 41.70 62.39 115.67
C ARG A 12 40.28 61.81 115.78
N SER A 13 39.89 60.93 114.85
CA SER A 13 38.60 60.23 114.89
C SER A 13 38.51 59.30 116.10
N GLU A 14 39.57 58.57 116.43
CA GLU A 14 39.68 57.73 117.63
C GLU A 14 39.54 58.56 118.91
N LYS A 15 40.23 59.70 119.01
CA LYS A 15 40.09 60.60 120.17
C LYS A 15 38.68 61.16 120.29
N LYS A 16 38.05 61.57 119.19
CA LYS A 16 36.65 62.02 119.17
C LYS A 16 35.70 60.90 119.61
N ALA A 17 35.86 59.70 119.05
CA ALA A 17 35.08 58.52 119.41
C ALA A 17 35.23 58.17 120.89
N LEU A 18 36.46 58.20 121.42
CA LEU A 18 36.74 57.93 122.84
C LEU A 18 36.04 58.94 123.75
N VAL A 19 36.12 60.24 123.44
CA VAL A 19 35.41 61.28 124.21
C VAL A 19 33.90 61.08 124.15
N THR A 20 33.35 60.75 122.99
CA THR A 20 31.92 60.42 122.84
C THR A 20 31.55 59.19 123.65
N LEU A 21 32.37 58.14 123.63
CA LEU A 21 32.13 56.89 124.34
C LEU A 21 32.20 57.11 125.86
N GLN A 22 33.19 57.86 126.35
CA GLN A 22 33.29 58.26 127.76
C GLN A 22 32.07 59.08 128.21
N LYS A 23 31.63 60.04 127.40
CA LYS A 23 30.41 60.82 127.66
C LYS A 23 29.18 59.93 127.68
N ASN A 24 29.05 59.02 126.72
CA ASN A 24 27.92 58.10 126.62
C ASN A 24 27.87 57.13 127.80
N VAL A 25 29.01 56.55 128.21
CA VAL A 25 29.08 55.66 129.38
C VAL A 25 28.73 56.41 130.67
N ARG A 26 29.22 57.65 130.82
CA ARG A 26 28.87 58.51 131.97
C ARG A 26 27.38 58.86 131.98
N ASN A 27 26.83 59.26 130.84
CA ASN A 27 25.41 59.56 130.69
C ASN A 27 24.56 58.32 130.94
N TRP A 28 24.90 57.17 130.36
CA TRP A 28 24.23 55.88 130.58
C TRP A 28 24.22 55.48 132.05
N SER A 29 25.34 55.65 132.75
CA SER A 29 25.43 55.35 134.18
C SER A 29 24.46 56.16 135.02
N LYS A 30 24.15 57.40 134.61
CA LYS A 30 23.11 58.25 135.23
C LYS A 30 21.70 57.90 134.74
N LEU A 31 21.53 57.71 133.43
CA LEU A 31 20.24 57.42 132.78
C LEU A 31 19.65 56.09 133.24
N ARG A 32 20.46 55.03 133.40
CA ARG A 32 19.98 53.69 133.76
C ARG A 32 19.25 53.62 135.11
N VAL A 33 19.59 54.52 136.04
CA VAL A 33 18.97 54.63 137.37
C VAL A 33 17.90 55.72 137.45
N TRP A 34 17.74 56.54 136.41
CA TRP A 34 16.75 57.62 136.40
C TRP A 34 15.35 57.07 136.11
N GLY A 35 14.41 57.28 137.03
CA GLY A 35 13.06 56.71 136.95
C GLY A 35 12.32 57.02 135.64
N TRP A 36 12.43 58.24 135.12
CA TRP A 36 11.82 58.62 133.84
C TRP A 36 12.40 57.85 132.64
N TYR A 37 13.69 57.52 132.65
CA TYR A 37 14.30 56.70 131.61
C TYR A 37 13.82 55.25 131.67
N GLN A 38 13.60 54.70 132.86
CA GLN A 38 13.01 53.37 133.03
C GLN A 38 11.56 53.31 132.53
N VAL A 39 10.76 54.36 132.80
CA VAL A 39 9.41 54.51 132.24
C VAL A 39 9.46 54.61 130.72
N PHE A 40 10.34 55.46 130.17
CA PHE A 40 10.54 55.56 128.72
C PHE A 40 10.96 54.21 128.11
N GLY A 41 11.84 53.45 128.75
CA GLY A 41 12.25 52.12 128.29
C GLY A 41 11.10 51.10 128.25
N ARG A 42 10.12 51.21 129.16
CA ARG A 42 8.91 50.37 129.16
C ARG A 42 7.87 50.82 128.13
N ILE A 43 7.70 52.13 127.95
CA ILE A 43 6.70 52.71 127.02
C ILE A 43 7.19 52.67 125.56
N ARG A 44 8.48 52.90 125.31
CA ARG A 44 9.06 52.95 123.95
C ARG A 44 8.75 51.73 123.07
N PRO A 45 8.85 50.46 123.54
CA PRO A 45 8.46 49.30 122.73
C PRO A 45 6.93 49.17 122.55
N MET A 46 6.12 49.82 123.39
CA MET A 46 4.66 49.90 123.22
C MET A 46 4.24 50.98 122.20
N LEU A 47 5.13 51.92 121.86
CA LEU A 47 4.91 52.90 120.81
C LEU A 47 5.06 52.21 119.43
N LYS A 48 3.93 51.91 118.78
CA LYS A 48 3.85 51.25 117.46
C LYS A 48 4.55 52.00 116.32
N SER A 49 4.92 53.26 116.53
CA SER A 49 5.53 54.13 115.51
C SER A 49 6.81 53.55 114.88
N GLY A 50 7.63 52.81 115.64
CA GLY A 50 8.83 52.17 115.08
C GLY A 50 8.53 50.97 114.16
N LYS A 51 7.53 50.15 114.51
CA LYS A 51 7.11 49.00 113.71
C LYS A 51 6.34 49.42 112.46
N MET A 52 5.53 50.48 112.56
CA MET A 52 4.85 51.05 111.40
C MET A 52 5.82 51.63 110.37
N GLN A 53 6.93 52.23 110.81
CA GLN A 53 7.96 52.69 109.89
C GLN A 53 8.67 51.53 109.19
N GLU A 54 9.04 50.49 109.94
CA GLU A 54 9.66 49.29 109.35
C GLU A 54 8.72 48.56 108.37
N GLU A 55 7.43 48.47 108.67
CA GLU A 55 6.40 47.94 107.76
C GLU A 55 6.24 48.83 106.52
N LEU A 56 6.25 50.15 106.68
CA LEU A 56 6.18 51.10 105.56
C LEU A 56 7.40 51.00 104.66
N ASP A 57 8.61 50.94 105.22
CA ASP A 57 9.87 50.80 104.48
C ASP A 57 9.89 49.45 103.73
N ASN A 58 9.40 48.37 104.35
CA ASN A 58 9.26 47.06 103.70
C ASN A 58 8.22 47.08 102.56
N LEU A 59 7.10 47.78 102.72
CA LEU A 59 6.09 47.93 101.66
C LEU A 59 6.62 48.79 100.52
N GLN A 60 7.37 49.86 100.81
CA GLN A 60 8.00 50.70 99.80
C GLN A 60 9.05 49.92 99.00
N HIS A 61 9.87 49.09 99.66
CA HIS A 61 10.81 48.21 98.97
C HIS A 61 10.08 47.23 98.03
N LYS A 62 9.05 46.56 98.54
CA LYS A 62 8.22 45.64 97.73
C LYS A 62 7.50 46.34 96.58
N MET A 63 7.05 47.58 96.78
CA MET A 63 6.47 48.38 95.70
C MET A 63 7.50 48.63 94.61
N GLY A 64 8.71 49.05 94.95
CA GLY A 64 9.79 49.26 93.97
C GLY A 64 10.16 47.97 93.22
N GLU A 65 10.29 46.83 93.93
CA GLU A 65 10.56 45.53 93.30
C GLU A 65 9.44 45.12 92.33
N LEU A 66 8.17 45.32 92.70
CA LEU A 66 7.04 45.00 91.84
C LEU A 66 6.93 45.94 90.64
N GLU A 67 7.26 47.22 90.80
CA GLU A 67 7.32 48.20 89.72
C GLU A 67 8.41 47.83 88.70
N GLU A 68 9.60 47.41 89.16
CA GLU A 68 10.69 46.96 88.29
C GLU A 68 10.30 45.68 87.52
N ILE A 69 9.72 44.69 88.20
CA ILE A 69 9.22 43.47 87.55
C ILE A 69 8.13 43.79 86.52
N LEU A 70 7.20 44.70 86.85
CA LEU A 70 6.14 45.10 85.92
C LEU A 70 6.72 45.75 84.67
N GLU A 71 7.72 46.61 84.80
CA GLU A 71 8.37 47.26 83.67
C GLU A 71 9.14 46.25 82.79
N GLU A 72 9.82 45.27 83.39
CA GLU A 72 10.47 44.18 82.67
C GLU A 72 9.46 43.31 81.90
N GLU A 73 8.36 42.93 82.54
CA GLU A 73 7.32 42.11 81.92
C GLU A 73 6.59 42.87 80.80
N ASP A 74 6.36 44.17 80.95
CA ASP A 74 5.79 45.01 79.87
C ASP A 74 6.73 45.11 78.66
N LYS A 75 8.05 45.18 78.87
CA LYS A 75 9.04 45.12 77.78
C LYS A 75 9.02 43.75 77.09
N ARG A 76 9.05 42.66 77.86
CA ARG A 76 8.96 41.30 77.32
C ARG A 76 7.66 41.08 76.53
N ARG A 77 6.53 41.59 77.02
CA ARG A 77 5.24 41.49 76.30
C ARG A 77 5.32 42.16 74.94
N LYS A 78 5.85 43.39 74.87
CA LYS A 78 6.00 44.14 73.61
C LYS A 78 6.89 43.41 72.61
N GLU A 79 8.04 42.88 73.06
CA GLU A 79 8.94 42.09 72.20
C GLU A 79 8.25 40.83 71.63
N VAL A 80 7.47 40.12 72.47
CA VAL A 80 6.71 38.95 72.03
C VAL A 80 5.61 39.34 71.05
N GLU A 81 4.88 40.43 71.30
CA GLU A 81 3.84 40.94 70.41
C GLU A 81 4.41 41.33 69.03
N GLU A 82 5.55 42.01 68.98
CA GLU A 82 6.25 42.33 67.73
C GLU A 82 6.68 41.06 66.99
N SER A 83 7.22 40.06 67.69
CA SER A 83 7.62 38.79 67.09
C SER A 83 6.40 38.03 66.53
N LEU A 84 5.25 38.12 67.20
CA LEU A 84 4.02 37.48 66.78
C LEU A 84 3.47 38.13 65.51
N VAL A 85 3.53 39.46 65.39
CA VAL A 85 3.13 40.19 64.17
C VAL A 85 4.02 39.78 63.00
N LYS A 86 5.36 39.78 63.19
CA LYS A 86 6.30 39.34 62.15
C LYS A 86 6.03 37.91 61.68
N ALA A 87 5.79 36.99 62.62
CA ALA A 87 5.47 35.60 62.29
C ALA A 87 4.12 35.45 61.55
N LYS A 88 3.12 36.29 61.86
CA LYS A 88 1.84 36.32 61.13
C LYS A 88 2.03 36.81 59.70
N ASP A 89 2.78 37.89 59.49
CA ASP A 89 3.06 38.42 58.15
C ASP A 89 3.83 37.40 57.29
N GLU A 90 4.81 36.72 57.88
CA GLU A 90 5.55 35.64 57.20
C GLU A 90 4.64 34.47 56.83
N LYS A 91 3.75 34.06 57.74
CA LYS A 91 2.75 33.01 57.48
C LYS A 91 1.84 33.39 56.32
N GLU A 92 1.35 34.62 56.27
CA GLU A 92 0.49 35.11 55.19
C GLU A 92 1.23 35.14 53.84
N LYS A 93 2.49 35.61 53.82
CA LYS A 93 3.35 35.57 52.63
C LYS A 93 3.55 34.14 52.11
N LEU A 94 3.83 33.19 53.01
CA LEU A 94 4.02 31.79 52.64
C LEU A 94 2.73 31.15 52.11
N LEU A 95 1.57 31.48 52.69
CA LEU A 95 0.28 31.02 52.18
C LEU A 95 -0.01 31.55 50.79
N ALA A 96 0.26 32.83 50.53
CA ALA A 96 0.10 33.42 49.20
C ALA A 96 1.01 32.76 48.16
N GLN A 97 2.27 32.48 48.52
CA GLN A 97 3.19 31.75 47.65
C GLN A 97 2.73 30.31 47.38
N LEU A 98 2.18 29.63 48.39
CA LEU A 98 1.63 28.29 48.25
C LEU A 98 0.45 28.25 47.28
N GLU A 99 -0.50 29.18 47.40
CA GLU A 99 -1.65 29.25 46.50
C GLU A 99 -1.25 29.63 45.07
N PHE A 100 -0.27 30.52 44.92
CA PHE A 100 0.30 30.81 43.60
C PHE A 100 0.98 29.56 42.99
N ALA A 101 1.76 28.82 43.78
CA ALA A 101 2.39 27.59 43.32
C ALA A 101 1.36 26.49 42.94
N LYS A 102 0.27 26.36 43.71
CA LYS A 102 -0.82 25.42 43.42
C LYS A 102 -1.54 25.75 42.11
N SER A 103 -1.89 27.01 41.90
CA SER A 103 -2.52 27.43 40.63
C SER A 103 -1.58 27.21 39.44
N GLY A 104 -0.28 27.50 39.59
CA GLY A 104 0.73 27.15 38.61
C GLY A 104 0.78 25.64 38.32
N ALA A 105 0.80 24.81 39.36
CA ALA A 105 0.79 23.35 39.22
C ALA A 105 -0.45 22.85 38.47
N ALA A 106 -1.65 23.37 38.78
CA ALA A 106 -2.88 23.00 38.08
C ALA A 106 -2.82 23.30 36.57
N THR A 107 -2.26 24.45 36.18
CA THR A 107 -2.07 24.77 34.75
C THR A 107 -1.09 23.83 34.06
N VAL A 108 -0.04 23.39 34.76
CA VAL A 108 0.93 22.41 34.25
C VAL A 108 0.28 21.04 34.09
N GLU A 109 -0.52 20.60 35.06
CA GLU A 109 -1.27 19.34 35.00
C GLU A 109 -2.26 19.32 33.82
N GLU A 110 -2.98 20.42 33.57
CA GLU A 110 -3.88 20.53 32.42
C GLU A 110 -3.12 20.42 31.09
N ARG A 111 -1.96 21.10 30.99
CA ARG A 111 -1.09 21.02 29.81
C ARG A 111 -0.52 19.62 29.60
N LEU A 112 -0.12 18.93 30.68
CA LEU A 112 0.34 17.56 30.63
C LEU A 112 -0.77 16.62 30.14
N SER A 113 -2.00 16.77 30.65
CA SER A 113 -3.14 15.98 30.20
C SER A 113 -3.42 16.15 28.70
N LYS A 114 -3.40 17.39 28.21
CA LYS A 114 -3.53 17.68 26.76
C LYS A 114 -2.40 17.06 25.95
N LEU A 115 -1.16 17.15 26.41
CA LEU A 115 0.00 16.55 25.74
C LEU A 115 -0.08 15.02 25.70
N VAL A 116 -0.59 14.38 26.75
CA VAL A 116 -0.83 12.92 26.77
C VAL A 116 -1.89 12.53 25.74
N GLY A 117 -2.97 13.30 25.61
CA GLY A 117 -3.98 13.09 24.55
C GLY A 117 -3.36 13.15 23.15
N VAL A 118 -2.64 14.23 22.85
CA VAL A 118 -1.95 14.39 21.56
C VAL A 118 -0.93 13.27 21.31
N LYS A 119 -0.19 12.85 22.35
CA LYS A 119 0.76 11.74 22.25
C LYS A 119 0.04 10.45 21.84
N ASN A 120 -1.08 10.12 22.47
CA ASN A 120 -1.84 8.90 22.16
C ASN A 120 -2.40 8.94 20.72
N ASP A 121 -2.88 10.11 20.27
CA ASP A 121 -3.34 10.29 18.89
C ASP A 121 -2.20 10.12 17.88
N LEU A 122 -1.02 10.66 18.18
CA LEU A 122 0.18 10.49 17.34
C LEU A 122 0.65 9.04 17.32
N GLU A 123 0.64 8.33 18.45
CA GLU A 123 0.99 6.91 18.52
C GLU A 123 0.02 6.05 17.71
N LYS A 124 -1.29 6.36 17.74
CA LYS A 124 -2.29 5.69 16.92
C LYS A 124 -2.03 5.95 15.42
N ASN A 125 -1.87 7.21 15.03
CA ASN A 125 -1.58 7.57 13.64
C ASN A 125 -0.29 6.90 13.13
N LEU A 126 0.74 6.79 13.98
CA LEU A 126 1.99 6.14 13.63
C LEU A 126 1.79 4.64 13.38
N LYS A 127 0.97 3.96 14.18
CA LYS A 127 0.60 2.55 13.93
C LYS A 127 -0.16 2.38 12.63
N ASP A 128 -1.18 3.20 12.38
CA ASP A 128 -1.99 3.13 11.16
C ASP A 128 -1.12 3.35 9.90
N VAL A 129 -0.17 4.28 9.95
CA VAL A 129 0.79 4.52 8.84
C VAL A 129 1.74 3.34 8.65
N HIS A 130 2.24 2.72 9.74
CA HIS A 130 3.10 1.53 9.64
C HIS A 130 2.36 0.34 9.02
N GLU A 131 1.11 0.11 9.40
CA GLU A 131 0.29 -0.96 8.82
C GLU A 131 0.03 -0.71 7.33
N ARG A 132 -0.28 0.53 6.94
CA ARG A 132 -0.43 0.90 5.52
C ARG A 132 0.86 0.71 4.73
N LEU A 133 2.01 1.05 5.31
CA LEU A 133 3.31 0.85 4.67
C LEU A 133 3.58 -0.64 4.45
N ALA A 134 3.39 -1.48 5.47
CA ALA A 134 3.59 -2.93 5.36
C ALA A 134 2.68 -3.55 4.28
N GLN A 135 1.41 -3.13 4.20
CA GLN A 135 0.50 -3.56 3.14
C GLN A 135 0.96 -3.14 1.74
N GLN A 136 1.53 -1.94 1.59
CA GLN A 136 2.07 -1.46 0.31
C GLN A 136 3.34 -2.21 -0.09
N GLU A 137 4.21 -2.53 0.86
CA GLU A 137 5.40 -3.35 0.62
C GLU A 137 5.03 -4.76 0.15
N GLU A 138 4.03 -5.39 0.78
CA GLU A 138 3.52 -6.69 0.37
C GLU A 138 2.92 -6.66 -1.04
N LYS A 139 2.04 -5.68 -1.32
CA LYS A 139 1.45 -5.48 -2.66
C LYS A 139 2.53 -5.25 -3.73
N THR A 140 3.56 -4.47 -3.40
CA THR A 140 4.68 -4.21 -4.31
C THR A 140 5.47 -5.48 -4.59
N ALA A 141 5.74 -6.29 -3.56
CA ALA A 141 6.43 -7.56 -3.72
C ALA A 141 5.60 -8.56 -4.55
N GLU A 142 4.30 -8.64 -4.33
CA GLU A 142 3.39 -9.46 -5.14
C GLU A 142 3.36 -9.00 -6.60
N MET A 143 3.23 -7.69 -6.85
CA MET A 143 3.27 -7.11 -8.19
C MET A 143 4.59 -7.39 -8.91
N GLN A 144 5.72 -7.38 -8.21
CA GLN A 144 7.01 -7.77 -8.81
C GLN A 144 7.07 -9.25 -9.18
N ARG A 145 6.46 -10.14 -8.37
CA ARG A 145 6.40 -11.57 -8.68
C ARG A 145 5.51 -11.83 -9.90
N THR A 146 4.33 -11.20 -9.97
CA THR A 146 3.43 -11.33 -11.12
C THR A 146 4.06 -10.74 -12.37
N LYS A 147 4.70 -9.57 -12.27
CA LYS A 147 5.46 -8.97 -13.37
C LYS A 147 6.52 -9.93 -13.93
N LYS A 148 7.39 -10.49 -13.09
CA LYS A 148 8.42 -11.44 -13.53
C LYS A 148 7.83 -12.67 -14.22
N LYS A 149 6.70 -13.18 -13.71
CA LYS A 149 5.98 -14.29 -14.35
C LYS A 149 5.47 -13.91 -15.73
N THR A 150 4.79 -12.76 -15.85
CA THR A 150 4.27 -12.28 -17.14
C THR A 150 5.37 -11.94 -18.15
N GLU A 151 6.52 -11.44 -17.67
CA GLU A 151 7.69 -11.18 -18.52
C GLU A 151 8.24 -12.49 -19.07
N LYS A 152 8.38 -13.51 -18.21
CA LYS A 152 8.79 -14.86 -18.64
C LYS A 152 7.80 -15.46 -19.64
N ASP A 153 6.50 -15.42 -19.36
CA ASP A 153 5.47 -15.93 -20.26
C ASP A 153 5.52 -15.20 -21.63
N CYS A 154 5.77 -13.88 -21.63
CA CYS A 154 5.97 -13.10 -22.85
C CYS A 154 7.23 -13.53 -23.64
N GLU A 155 8.33 -13.84 -22.94
CA GLU A 155 9.57 -14.34 -23.57
C GLU A 155 9.35 -15.72 -24.19
N ASP A 156 8.69 -16.62 -23.47
CA ASP A 156 8.36 -17.98 -23.95
C ASP A 156 7.46 -17.92 -25.20
N LEU A 157 6.46 -17.02 -25.21
CA LEU A 157 5.60 -16.79 -26.38
C LEU A 157 6.37 -16.19 -27.57
N LYS A 158 7.32 -15.29 -27.34
CA LYS A 158 8.18 -14.75 -28.41
C LYS A 158 9.06 -15.84 -29.02
N HIS A 159 9.60 -16.72 -28.20
CA HIS A 159 10.41 -17.85 -28.69
C HIS A 159 9.54 -18.78 -29.56
N SER A 160 8.36 -19.15 -29.06
CA SER A 160 7.41 -19.99 -29.78
C SER A 160 6.95 -19.35 -31.11
N LEU A 161 6.76 -18.02 -31.14
CA LEU A 161 6.47 -17.29 -32.37
C LEU A 161 7.63 -17.33 -33.38
N GLY A 162 8.87 -17.27 -32.88
CA GLY A 162 10.07 -17.45 -33.70
C GLY A 162 10.10 -18.83 -34.36
N ASP A 163 9.93 -19.89 -33.57
CA ASP A 163 9.91 -21.28 -34.05
C ASP A 163 8.80 -21.51 -35.08
N LEU A 164 7.61 -20.96 -34.84
CA LEU A 164 6.50 -21.02 -35.81
C LEU A 164 6.84 -20.24 -37.09
N GLY A 165 7.55 -19.11 -36.98
CA GLY A 165 8.03 -18.35 -38.13
C GLY A 165 9.01 -19.14 -38.99
N GLU A 166 9.97 -19.82 -38.38
CA GLU A 166 10.92 -20.69 -39.08
C GLU A 166 10.21 -21.86 -39.77
N ASN A 167 9.25 -22.50 -39.08
CA ASN A 167 8.43 -23.57 -39.66
C ASN A 167 7.61 -23.10 -40.86
N ILE A 168 7.01 -21.90 -40.79
CA ILE A 168 6.27 -21.31 -41.92
C ILE A 168 7.21 -21.08 -43.11
N GLU A 169 8.42 -20.59 -42.88
CA GLU A 169 9.39 -20.36 -43.94
C GLU A 169 9.83 -21.68 -44.60
N GLU A 170 10.06 -22.72 -43.80
CA GLU A 170 10.38 -24.07 -44.30
C GLU A 170 9.25 -24.66 -45.14
N VAL A 171 8.01 -24.62 -44.63
CA VAL A 171 6.83 -25.09 -45.36
C VAL A 171 6.64 -24.29 -46.65
N SER A 172 6.90 -22.99 -46.64
CA SER A 172 6.83 -22.16 -47.85
C SER A 172 7.89 -22.55 -48.89
N LYS A 173 9.11 -22.92 -48.46
CA LYS A 173 10.16 -23.42 -49.37
C LYS A 173 9.74 -24.76 -49.98
N GLN A 174 9.30 -25.71 -49.15
CA GLN A 174 8.79 -27.00 -49.62
C GLN A 174 7.62 -26.84 -50.60
N LYS A 175 6.68 -25.92 -50.32
CA LYS A 175 5.59 -25.58 -51.23
C LYS A 175 6.09 -25.12 -52.60
N ASN A 176 7.05 -24.18 -52.62
CA ASN A 176 7.60 -23.64 -53.87
C ASN A 176 8.36 -24.71 -54.66
N GLU A 177 9.08 -25.61 -54.00
CA GLU A 177 9.74 -26.76 -54.63
C GLU A 177 8.72 -27.72 -55.27
N LEU A 178 7.65 -28.05 -54.55
CA LEU A 178 6.56 -28.90 -55.04
C LEU A 178 5.83 -28.25 -56.22
N GLU A 179 5.53 -26.95 -56.15
CA GLU A 179 4.93 -26.20 -57.26
C GLU A 179 5.84 -26.18 -58.49
N GLY A 180 7.16 -26.03 -58.30
CA GLY A 180 8.14 -26.13 -59.39
C GLY A 180 8.19 -27.52 -60.02
N SER A 181 8.13 -28.58 -59.21
CA SER A 181 8.06 -29.97 -59.68
C SER A 181 6.75 -30.25 -60.43
N LEU A 182 5.63 -29.75 -59.92
CA LEU A 182 4.32 -29.87 -60.56
C LEU A 182 4.33 -29.25 -61.96
N LYS A 183 4.82 -28.01 -62.10
CA LYS A 183 4.94 -27.34 -63.41
C LYS A 183 5.77 -28.13 -64.41
N LYS A 184 6.87 -28.76 -63.97
CA LYS A 184 7.68 -29.64 -64.83
C LYS A 184 6.87 -30.86 -65.29
N LYS A 185 6.14 -31.49 -64.37
CA LYS A 185 5.28 -32.64 -64.68
C LYS A 185 4.13 -32.28 -65.60
N GLU A 186 3.52 -31.11 -65.42
CA GLU A 186 2.50 -30.58 -66.34
C GLU A 186 3.07 -30.35 -67.75
N ALA A 187 4.28 -29.79 -67.87
CA ALA A 187 4.94 -29.61 -69.15
C ALA A 187 5.29 -30.95 -69.83
N GLU A 188 5.77 -31.93 -69.07
CA GLU A 188 5.99 -33.31 -69.56
C GLU A 188 4.69 -33.94 -70.05
N LEU A 189 3.61 -33.82 -69.27
CA LEU A 189 2.27 -34.32 -69.63
C LEU A 189 1.76 -33.67 -70.92
N HIS A 190 1.89 -32.35 -71.04
CA HIS A 190 1.51 -31.63 -72.25
C HIS A 190 2.30 -32.12 -73.47
N SER A 191 3.62 -32.29 -73.32
CA SER A 191 4.47 -32.83 -74.40
C SER A 191 4.05 -34.24 -74.81
N ILE A 192 3.77 -35.12 -73.85
CA ILE A 192 3.25 -36.47 -74.12
C ILE A 192 1.88 -36.40 -74.81
N GLY A 193 1.01 -35.48 -74.37
CA GLY A 193 -0.29 -35.22 -74.99
C GLY A 193 -0.19 -34.84 -76.47
N VAL A 194 0.72 -33.92 -76.82
CA VAL A 194 0.97 -33.54 -78.22
C VAL A 194 1.47 -34.74 -79.04
N ARG A 195 2.41 -35.53 -78.52
CA ARG A 195 2.87 -36.75 -79.22
C ARG A 195 1.75 -37.77 -79.40
N LEU A 196 0.88 -37.92 -78.41
CA LEU A 196 -0.27 -38.80 -78.49
C LEU A 196 -1.24 -38.35 -79.58
N GLU A 197 -1.49 -37.04 -79.71
CA GLU A 197 -2.29 -36.49 -80.81
C GLU A 197 -1.65 -36.76 -82.18
N GLU A 198 -0.34 -36.54 -82.32
CA GLU A 198 0.40 -36.86 -83.55
C GLU A 198 0.26 -38.34 -83.92
N GLU A 199 0.51 -39.26 -82.99
CA GLU A 199 0.31 -40.70 -83.17
C GLU A 199 -1.14 -41.02 -83.54
N GLN A 200 -2.12 -40.36 -82.91
CA GLN A 200 -3.54 -40.54 -83.25
C GLN A 200 -3.84 -40.09 -84.69
N THR A 201 -3.20 -39.03 -85.20
CA THR A 201 -3.35 -38.64 -86.62
C THR A 201 -2.76 -39.68 -87.57
N VAL A 202 -1.65 -40.31 -87.20
CA VAL A 202 -1.03 -41.41 -87.97
C VAL A 202 -1.95 -42.62 -87.97
N VAL A 203 -2.48 -43.01 -86.81
CA VAL A 203 -3.46 -44.10 -86.68
C VAL A 203 -4.67 -43.83 -87.56
N ASN A 204 -5.24 -42.62 -87.52
CA ASN A 204 -6.38 -42.25 -88.34
C ASN A 204 -6.07 -42.32 -89.86
N ARG A 205 -4.85 -41.93 -90.26
CA ARG A 205 -4.37 -42.05 -91.65
C ARG A 205 -4.25 -43.51 -92.08
N MET A 206 -3.65 -44.34 -91.23
CA MET A 206 -3.54 -45.79 -91.46
C MET A 206 -4.92 -46.45 -91.53
N GLN A 207 -5.87 -46.06 -90.67
CA GLN A 207 -7.25 -46.55 -90.72
C GLN A 207 -7.95 -46.20 -92.05
N ARG A 208 -7.69 -45.02 -92.63
CA ARG A 208 -8.20 -44.67 -93.97
C ARG A 208 -7.56 -45.54 -95.06
N GLN A 209 -6.23 -45.70 -95.05
CA GLN A 209 -5.54 -46.58 -96.00
C GLN A 209 -6.02 -48.03 -95.92
N ILE A 210 -6.25 -48.54 -94.71
CA ILE A 210 -6.82 -49.88 -94.50
C ILE A 210 -8.19 -49.97 -95.16
N LYS A 211 -9.04 -48.94 -95.02
CA LYS A 211 -10.38 -48.91 -95.63
C LYS A 211 -10.30 -48.88 -97.15
N ASP A 212 -9.45 -48.03 -97.74
CA ASP A 212 -9.27 -47.93 -99.19
C ASP A 212 -8.69 -49.21 -99.81
N ASN A 213 -7.74 -49.85 -99.12
CA ASN A 213 -7.23 -51.17 -99.54
C ASN A 213 -8.30 -52.25 -99.41
N SER A 214 -9.14 -52.20 -98.38
CA SER A 214 -10.25 -53.14 -98.21
C SER A 214 -11.28 -53.02 -99.33
N THR A 215 -11.62 -51.81 -99.78
CA THR A 215 -12.52 -51.63 -100.94
C THR A 215 -11.86 -52.11 -102.22
N ARG A 216 -10.56 -51.87 -102.41
CA ARG A 216 -9.85 -52.38 -103.58
C ARG A 216 -9.72 -53.90 -103.62
N VAL A 217 -9.59 -54.54 -102.45
CA VAL A 217 -9.68 -56.00 -102.34
C VAL A 217 -11.07 -56.48 -102.77
N GLN A 218 -12.16 -55.83 -102.32
CA GLN A 218 -13.51 -56.18 -102.77
C GLN A 218 -13.68 -56.03 -104.28
N GLU A 219 -13.19 -54.93 -104.87
CA GLU A 219 -13.24 -54.73 -106.33
C GLU A 219 -12.48 -55.84 -107.09
N LEU A 220 -11.27 -56.21 -106.63
CA LEU A 220 -10.50 -57.31 -107.22
C LEU A 220 -11.16 -58.68 -107.02
N GLU A 221 -11.84 -58.90 -105.89
CA GLU A 221 -12.64 -60.10 -105.65
C GLU A 221 -13.84 -60.18 -106.60
N GLU A 222 -14.51 -59.06 -106.87
CA GLU A 222 -15.59 -58.96 -107.85
C GLU A 222 -15.09 -59.17 -109.30
N GLU A 223 -13.94 -58.60 -109.67
CA GLU A 223 -13.29 -58.85 -110.95
C GLU A 223 -12.89 -60.32 -111.12
N LEU A 224 -12.30 -60.93 -110.07
CA LEU A 224 -11.96 -62.35 -110.07
C LEU A 224 -13.20 -63.24 -110.19
N GLU A 225 -14.30 -62.88 -109.55
CA GLU A 225 -15.57 -63.60 -109.66
C GLU A 225 -16.18 -63.44 -111.06
N HIS A 226 -16.11 -62.26 -111.66
CA HIS A 226 -16.49 -62.04 -113.05
C HIS A 226 -15.62 -62.88 -114.01
N GLU A 227 -14.30 -62.96 -113.75
CA GLU A 227 -13.39 -63.79 -114.53
C GLU A 227 -13.65 -65.29 -114.34
N ARG A 228 -14.01 -65.74 -113.13
CA ARG A 228 -14.52 -67.10 -112.87
C ARG A 228 -15.82 -67.39 -113.61
N GLN A 229 -16.73 -66.42 -113.72
CA GLN A 229 -17.97 -66.55 -114.50
C GLN A 229 -17.69 -66.63 -116.02
N LEU A 230 -16.68 -65.93 -116.52
CA LEU A 230 -16.22 -66.08 -117.91
C LEU A 230 -15.52 -67.43 -118.13
N ARG A 231 -14.70 -67.88 -117.17
CA ARG A 231 -14.03 -69.17 -117.22
C ARG A 231 -15.02 -70.34 -117.20
N THR A 232 -16.06 -70.28 -116.37
CA THR A 232 -17.15 -71.28 -116.39
C THR A 232 -17.95 -71.25 -117.70
N LYS A 233 -18.07 -70.10 -118.38
CA LYS A 233 -18.61 -70.03 -119.76
C LYS A 233 -17.65 -70.65 -120.79
N ALA A 234 -16.34 -70.49 -120.62
CA ALA A 234 -15.33 -71.15 -121.47
C ALA A 234 -15.26 -72.66 -121.23
N ASP A 235 -15.40 -73.13 -119.99
CA ASP A 235 -15.50 -74.55 -119.64
C ASP A 235 -16.79 -75.17 -120.22
N ARG A 236 -17.89 -74.42 -120.35
CA ARG A 236 -19.10 -74.85 -121.08
C ARG A 236 -18.85 -75.02 -122.59
N ALA A 237 -18.08 -74.14 -123.22
CA ALA A 237 -17.68 -74.29 -124.64
C ALA A 237 -16.71 -75.47 -124.86
N LYS A 238 -15.94 -75.85 -123.84
CA LYS A 238 -15.08 -77.04 -123.84
C LYS A 238 -15.88 -78.35 -123.61
N SER A 239 -16.91 -78.30 -122.75
CA SER A 239 -17.82 -79.40 -122.47
C SER A 239 -18.63 -79.88 -123.69
N ASP A 240 -18.91 -79.00 -124.65
CA ASP A 240 -19.63 -79.35 -125.89
C ASP A 240 -18.75 -80.08 -126.93
N MET A 241 -17.41 -80.10 -126.77
CA MET A 241 -16.48 -80.87 -127.60
C MET A 241 -15.93 -82.15 -126.92
N GLN A 242 -16.17 -82.36 -125.62
CA GLN A 242 -15.75 -83.57 -124.89
C GLN A 242 -16.89 -84.62 -124.72
N ARG A 243 -18.08 -84.37 -125.26
CA ARG A 243 -19.27 -85.24 -125.15
C ARG A 243 -19.38 -86.36 -126.21
N GLU A 244 -18.36 -86.56 -127.05
CA GLU A 244 -18.30 -87.68 -128.03
C GLU A 244 -17.19 -88.71 -127.73
N LEU A 245 -16.40 -88.56 -126.65
CA LEU A 245 -15.18 -89.38 -126.48
C LEU A 245 -15.03 -90.15 -125.16
N GLU A 246 -15.96 -90.09 -124.21
CA GLU A 246 -15.74 -90.75 -122.91
C GLU A 246 -17.05 -91.24 -122.23
N GLU A 247 -17.95 -91.85 -123.02
CA GLU A 247 -18.66 -93.06 -122.55
C GLU A 247 -17.61 -94.18 -122.38
N ILE A 248 -16.91 -94.17 -121.24
CA ILE A 248 -16.28 -95.30 -120.52
C ILE A 248 -15.50 -94.66 -119.36
N SER A 249 -16.21 -94.27 -118.31
CA SER A 249 -15.81 -94.43 -116.90
C SER A 249 -16.87 -93.77 -116.03
N GLU A 250 -17.99 -94.47 -115.98
CA GLU A 250 -18.93 -94.38 -114.90
C GLU A 250 -18.23 -94.79 -113.58
N ARG A 251 -18.58 -94.07 -112.51
CA ARG A 251 -18.54 -94.46 -111.08
C ARG A 251 -17.23 -94.22 -110.31
N LEU A 252 -17.19 -93.08 -109.61
CA LEU A 252 -17.27 -92.99 -108.14
C LEU A 252 -17.23 -91.49 -107.74
N ASP A 253 -18.40 -90.88 -107.50
CA ASP A 253 -18.91 -90.42 -106.18
C ASP A 253 -17.94 -89.55 -105.36
N GLU A 254 -18.32 -88.48 -104.65
CA GLU A 254 -19.53 -87.66 -104.52
C GLU A 254 -19.17 -86.61 -103.46
N GLN A 255 -19.74 -85.40 -103.58
CA GLN A 255 -20.08 -84.42 -102.52
C GLN A 255 -18.96 -83.85 -101.60
N GLY A 256 -19.00 -82.62 -101.11
CA GLY A 256 -20.07 -81.64 -100.91
C GLY A 256 -19.52 -80.51 -100.02
N GLY A 257 -20.14 -79.32 -100.07
CA GLY A 257 -19.59 -78.09 -99.49
C GLY A 257 -19.93 -77.78 -98.03
N ALA A 258 -19.26 -76.73 -97.53
CA ALA A 258 -19.63 -75.74 -96.51
C ALA A 258 -18.38 -74.81 -96.40
N THR A 259 -18.41 -73.49 -96.14
CA THR A 259 -18.87 -72.83 -94.90
C THR A 259 -18.65 -71.31 -95.06
N ALA A 260 -19.68 -70.48 -94.83
CA ALA A 260 -19.61 -69.01 -94.92
C ALA A 260 -20.12 -68.29 -93.64
N ALA A 261 -19.79 -68.80 -92.44
CA ALA A 261 -20.33 -68.26 -91.19
C ALA A 261 -19.33 -68.19 -90.01
N GLN A 262 -18.01 -68.12 -90.26
CA GLN A 262 -17.02 -68.24 -89.17
C GLN A 262 -16.07 -67.03 -88.94
N ILE A 263 -16.17 -65.92 -89.68
CA ILE A 263 -15.18 -64.81 -89.56
C ILE A 263 -15.78 -63.48 -89.05
N GLU A 264 -17.10 -63.28 -89.17
CA GLU A 264 -17.74 -62.01 -88.80
C GLU A 264 -18.04 -61.86 -87.29
N LEU A 265 -17.99 -62.97 -86.54
CA LEU A 265 -18.22 -62.99 -85.09
C LEU A 265 -16.97 -62.64 -84.26
N ASN A 266 -15.75 -62.78 -84.79
CA ASN A 266 -14.51 -62.52 -84.04
C ASN A 266 -14.07 -61.04 -84.08
N LYS A 267 -14.28 -60.31 -85.19
CA LYS A 267 -13.94 -58.87 -85.26
C LYS A 267 -14.84 -57.97 -84.40
N ARG A 268 -16.10 -58.37 -84.18
CA ARG A 268 -17.02 -57.67 -83.25
C ARG A 268 -16.66 -57.93 -81.77
N ARG A 269 -16.02 -59.06 -81.45
CA ARG A 269 -15.64 -59.41 -80.07
C ARG A 269 -14.38 -58.67 -79.61
N GLU A 270 -13.42 -58.42 -80.49
CA GLU A 270 -12.19 -57.68 -80.16
C GLU A 270 -12.39 -56.15 -80.05
N ALA A 271 -13.27 -55.56 -80.87
CA ALA A 271 -13.59 -54.12 -80.80
C ALA A 271 -14.38 -53.74 -79.52
N GLU A 272 -15.26 -54.63 -79.06
CA GLU A 272 -15.98 -54.51 -77.78
C GLU A 272 -15.02 -54.66 -76.58
N LEU A 273 -14.06 -55.59 -76.65
CA LEU A 273 -13.05 -55.79 -75.59
C LEU A 273 -12.10 -54.59 -75.42
N SER A 274 -11.73 -53.91 -76.50
CA SER A 274 -10.89 -52.69 -76.42
C SER A 274 -11.63 -51.51 -75.77
N LYS A 275 -12.91 -51.32 -76.12
CA LYS A 275 -13.76 -50.31 -75.47
C LYS A 275 -13.98 -50.62 -73.99
N LEU A 276 -14.20 -51.89 -73.64
CA LEU A 276 -14.29 -52.34 -72.25
C LEU A 276 -13.01 -52.05 -71.46
N ARG A 277 -11.82 -52.26 -72.04
CA ARG A 277 -10.54 -51.91 -71.38
C ARG A 277 -10.35 -50.42 -71.18
N HIS A 278 -10.77 -49.59 -72.14
CA HIS A 278 -10.69 -48.13 -72.00
C HIS A 278 -11.65 -47.60 -70.92
N VAL A 279 -12.89 -48.09 -70.89
CA VAL A 279 -13.87 -47.75 -69.85
C VAL A 279 -13.38 -48.22 -68.47
N ASN A 280 -12.75 -49.40 -68.39
CA ASN A 280 -12.21 -49.90 -67.11
C ASN A 280 -11.03 -49.04 -66.60
N SER A 281 -10.14 -48.60 -67.50
CA SER A 281 -9.04 -47.67 -67.17
C SER A 281 -9.54 -46.31 -66.69
N MET A 282 -10.58 -45.77 -67.36
CA MET A 282 -11.24 -44.53 -66.92
C MET A 282 -11.92 -44.70 -65.55
N LEU A 283 -12.56 -45.84 -65.31
CA LEU A 283 -13.20 -46.14 -64.02
C LEU A 283 -12.15 -46.22 -62.90
N ASP A 284 -11.00 -46.86 -63.14
CA ASP A 284 -9.90 -46.94 -62.16
C ASP A 284 -9.30 -45.56 -61.85
N ALA A 285 -9.15 -44.69 -62.86
CA ALA A 285 -8.70 -43.31 -62.66
C ALA A 285 -9.69 -42.48 -61.83
N GLU A 286 -10.98 -42.65 -62.11
CA GLU A 286 -12.05 -41.92 -61.41
C GLU A 286 -12.21 -42.39 -59.96
N VAL A 287 -12.07 -43.69 -59.69
CA VAL A 287 -12.04 -44.24 -58.33
C VAL A 287 -10.86 -43.67 -57.53
N LYS A 288 -9.69 -43.51 -58.18
CA LYS A 288 -8.50 -42.94 -57.54
C LYS A 288 -8.68 -41.44 -57.23
N SER A 289 -9.20 -40.68 -58.20
CA SER A 289 -9.57 -39.26 -58.03
C SER A 289 -10.57 -39.07 -56.88
N LYS A 290 -11.61 -39.92 -56.82
CA LYS A 290 -12.61 -39.91 -55.75
C LYS A 290 -12.00 -40.21 -54.38
N ALA A 291 -11.08 -41.17 -54.29
CA ALA A 291 -10.39 -41.49 -53.04
C ALA A 291 -9.52 -40.33 -52.54
N ASP A 292 -8.85 -39.59 -53.44
CA ASP A 292 -8.06 -38.40 -53.08
C ASP A 292 -8.96 -37.22 -52.67
N GLN A 293 -10.11 -37.04 -53.32
CA GLN A 293 -11.13 -36.06 -52.91
C GLN A 293 -11.70 -36.37 -51.51
N GLU A 294 -12.02 -37.64 -51.21
CA GLU A 294 -12.49 -38.05 -49.88
C GLU A 294 -11.43 -37.83 -48.78
N ARG A 295 -10.14 -38.02 -49.09
CA ARG A 295 -9.05 -37.68 -48.16
C ARG A 295 -8.96 -36.18 -47.92
N MET A 296 -9.03 -35.38 -48.98
CA MET A 296 -8.99 -33.91 -48.86
C MET A 296 -10.20 -33.39 -48.08
N ALA A 297 -11.39 -33.93 -48.32
CA ALA A 297 -12.60 -33.58 -47.58
C ALA A 297 -12.46 -33.86 -46.08
N LYS A 298 -11.90 -35.02 -45.70
CA LYS A 298 -11.61 -35.34 -44.29
C LYS A 298 -10.58 -34.39 -43.67
N LEU A 299 -9.56 -33.99 -44.42
CA LEU A 299 -8.55 -33.03 -43.94
C LEU A 299 -9.20 -31.66 -43.66
N LEU A 300 -10.08 -31.20 -44.56
CA LEU A 300 -10.83 -29.96 -44.41
C LEU A 300 -11.81 -30.04 -43.22
N GLU A 301 -12.47 -31.18 -42.99
CA GLU A 301 -13.33 -31.38 -41.81
C GLU A 301 -12.54 -31.27 -40.49
N VAL A 302 -11.34 -31.85 -40.43
CA VAL A 302 -10.45 -31.72 -39.26
C VAL A 302 -10.03 -30.26 -39.07
N GLN A 303 -9.66 -29.56 -40.14
CA GLN A 303 -9.30 -28.15 -40.09
C GLN A 303 -10.46 -27.27 -39.60
N VAL A 304 -11.68 -27.54 -40.04
CA VAL A 304 -12.89 -26.84 -39.58
C VAL A 304 -13.11 -27.10 -38.08
N ALA A 305 -12.94 -28.34 -37.62
CA ALA A 305 -13.07 -28.66 -36.19
C ALA A 305 -12.00 -27.97 -35.33
N GLU A 306 -10.75 -27.88 -35.80
CA GLU A 306 -9.69 -27.14 -35.11
C GLU A 306 -9.96 -25.64 -35.04
N LEU A 307 -10.45 -25.04 -36.13
CA LEU A 307 -10.85 -23.64 -36.14
C LEU A 307 -12.04 -23.38 -35.21
N GLN A 308 -13.01 -24.29 -35.16
CA GLN A 308 -14.15 -24.21 -34.24
C GLN A 308 -13.68 -24.22 -32.78
N ASN A 309 -12.78 -25.15 -32.42
CA ASN A 309 -12.18 -25.20 -31.08
C ASN A 309 -11.41 -23.92 -30.73
N LYS A 310 -10.67 -23.34 -31.69
CA LYS A 310 -9.99 -22.05 -31.49
C LYS A 310 -10.97 -20.92 -31.25
N VAL A 311 -12.09 -20.88 -31.97
CA VAL A 311 -13.14 -19.87 -31.77
C VAL A 311 -13.75 -19.99 -30.38
N ASP A 312 -14.06 -21.20 -29.93
CA ASP A 312 -14.64 -21.43 -28.59
C ASP A 312 -13.67 -21.05 -27.47
N GLU A 313 -12.37 -21.36 -27.62
CA GLU A 313 -11.33 -20.94 -26.67
C GLU A 313 -11.18 -19.41 -26.65
N GLN A 314 -11.16 -18.75 -27.81
CA GLN A 314 -11.13 -17.29 -27.87
C GLN A 314 -12.37 -16.66 -27.24
N ALA A 315 -13.57 -17.22 -27.47
CA ALA A 315 -14.81 -16.75 -26.87
C ALA A 315 -14.76 -16.86 -25.33
N ARG A 316 -14.19 -17.96 -24.81
CA ARG A 316 -13.97 -18.14 -23.37
C ARG A 316 -13.01 -17.11 -22.81
N GLN A 317 -11.87 -16.89 -23.45
CA GLN A 317 -10.89 -15.87 -23.03
C GLN A 317 -11.48 -14.45 -23.02
N VAL A 318 -12.28 -14.11 -24.03
CA VAL A 318 -12.99 -12.82 -24.08
C VAL A 318 -13.95 -12.67 -22.89
N SER A 319 -14.66 -13.74 -22.52
CA SER A 319 -15.53 -13.74 -21.34
C SER A 319 -14.75 -13.53 -20.04
N GLU A 320 -13.61 -14.22 -19.88
CA GLU A 320 -12.73 -14.09 -18.71
C GLU A 320 -12.14 -12.67 -18.60
N PHE A 321 -11.65 -12.09 -19.70
CA PHE A 321 -11.16 -10.72 -19.74
C PHE A 321 -12.26 -9.68 -19.46
N SER A 322 -13.48 -9.91 -19.99
CA SER A 322 -14.63 -9.06 -19.69
C SER A 322 -14.95 -9.07 -18.19
N GLY A 323 -14.96 -10.25 -17.56
CA GLY A 323 -15.16 -10.38 -16.11
C GLY A 323 -14.04 -9.73 -15.27
N LEU A 324 -12.79 -9.83 -15.71
CA LEU A 324 -11.65 -9.13 -15.10
C LEU A 324 -11.79 -7.62 -15.20
N LYS A 325 -12.17 -7.11 -16.38
CA LYS A 325 -12.41 -5.69 -16.62
C LYS A 325 -13.49 -5.14 -15.69
N VAL A 326 -14.60 -5.86 -15.52
CA VAL A 326 -15.68 -5.44 -14.61
C VAL A 326 -15.20 -5.37 -13.16
N ARG A 327 -14.45 -6.38 -12.69
CA ARG A 327 -13.87 -6.40 -11.34
C ARG A 327 -12.92 -5.24 -11.10
N LEU A 328 -11.96 -5.04 -12.00
CA LEU A 328 -11.02 -3.91 -11.92
C LEU A 328 -11.74 -2.56 -11.95
N ASN A 329 -12.80 -2.43 -12.76
CA ASN A 329 -13.58 -1.21 -12.80
C ASN A 329 -14.32 -0.94 -11.48
N ASN A 330 -14.83 -1.97 -10.82
CA ASN A 330 -15.47 -1.84 -9.51
C ASN A 330 -14.44 -1.45 -8.44
N GLU A 331 -13.29 -2.12 -8.39
CA GLU A 331 -12.20 -1.76 -7.47
C GLU A 331 -11.73 -0.31 -7.68
N ASN A 332 -11.63 0.14 -8.94
CA ASN A 332 -11.24 1.51 -9.26
C ASN A 332 -12.28 2.54 -8.77
N ASN A 333 -13.57 2.22 -8.87
CA ASN A 333 -14.65 3.06 -8.34
C ASN A 333 -14.62 3.12 -6.80
N ASP A 334 -14.37 1.99 -6.13
CA ASP A 334 -14.26 1.94 -4.67
C ASP A 334 -13.05 2.75 -4.17
N LEU A 335 -11.91 2.63 -4.85
CA LEU A 335 -10.71 3.43 -4.56
C LEU A 335 -10.96 4.92 -4.80
N ALA A 336 -11.62 5.30 -5.89
CA ALA A 336 -11.98 6.69 -6.16
C ALA A 336 -12.85 7.27 -5.02
N ARG A 337 -13.81 6.49 -4.52
CA ARG A 337 -14.68 6.89 -3.41
C ARG A 337 -13.90 7.06 -2.10
N GLN A 338 -12.93 6.19 -1.83
CA GLN A 338 -12.05 6.34 -0.66
C GLN A 338 -11.17 7.59 -0.75
N VAL A 339 -10.69 7.95 -1.95
CA VAL A 339 -9.92 9.18 -2.17
C VAL A 339 -10.79 10.40 -1.86
N GLU A 340 -12.02 10.46 -2.40
CA GLU A 340 -12.95 11.56 -2.13
C GLU A 340 -13.25 11.72 -0.62
N GLU A 341 -13.43 10.61 0.10
CA GLU A 341 -13.68 10.64 1.54
C GLU A 341 -12.47 11.17 2.33
N LEU A 342 -11.25 10.74 1.98
CA LEU A 342 -10.02 11.23 2.61
C LEU A 342 -9.78 12.71 2.31
N GLU A 343 -10.07 13.17 1.08
CA GLU A 343 -9.98 14.59 0.71
C GLU A 343 -10.98 15.45 1.50
N ALA A 344 -12.21 14.95 1.69
CA ALA A 344 -13.22 15.60 2.51
C ALA A 344 -12.79 15.69 3.99
N GLN A 345 -12.20 14.62 4.54
CA GLN A 345 -11.63 14.63 5.90
C GLN A 345 -10.48 15.61 6.03
N LEU A 346 -9.59 15.68 5.03
CA LEU A 346 -8.44 16.58 5.03
C LEU A 346 -8.88 18.05 4.97
N THR A 347 -9.91 18.37 4.17
CA THR A 347 -10.50 19.71 4.13
C THR A 347 -11.19 20.07 5.46
N ALA A 348 -11.90 19.13 6.09
CA ALA A 348 -12.48 19.35 7.42
C ALA A 348 -11.40 19.63 8.48
N LEU A 349 -10.34 18.81 8.53
CA LEU A 349 -9.22 18.99 9.44
C LEU A 349 -8.47 20.31 9.21
N SER A 350 -8.32 20.72 7.95
CA SER A 350 -7.73 22.02 7.60
C SER A 350 -8.55 23.19 8.14
N ARG A 351 -9.89 23.12 8.06
CA ARG A 351 -10.78 24.12 8.64
C ARG A 351 -10.65 24.19 10.17
N THR A 352 -10.70 23.05 10.85
CA THR A 352 -10.56 23.01 12.32
C THR A 352 -9.18 23.49 12.76
N LYS A 353 -8.12 23.18 12.01
CA LYS A 353 -6.77 23.70 12.27
C LYS A 353 -6.74 25.22 12.18
N SER A 354 -7.32 25.79 11.13
CA SER A 354 -7.41 27.25 10.96
C SER A 354 -8.16 27.91 12.13
N GLN A 355 -9.27 27.30 12.56
CA GLN A 355 -10.03 27.77 13.72
C GLN A 355 -9.21 27.76 15.01
N TYR A 356 -8.48 26.67 15.30
CA TYR A 356 -7.60 26.60 16.48
C TYR A 356 -6.44 27.58 16.42
N VAL A 357 -5.88 27.84 15.23
CA VAL A 357 -4.84 28.88 15.05
C VAL A 357 -5.41 30.26 15.40
N SER A 358 -6.62 30.58 14.93
CA SER A 358 -7.29 31.84 15.28
C SER A 358 -7.53 31.98 16.79
N GLN A 359 -8.04 30.92 17.44
CA GLN A 359 -8.25 30.90 18.90
C GLN A 359 -6.94 31.07 19.67
N LEU A 360 -5.84 30.47 19.20
CA LEU A 360 -4.53 30.63 19.80
C LEU A 360 -4.04 32.09 19.68
N GLU A 361 -4.24 32.74 18.54
CA GLU A 361 -3.87 34.15 18.36
C GLU A 361 -4.69 35.08 19.26
N GLU A 362 -6.00 34.86 19.36
CA GLU A 362 -6.87 35.61 20.27
C GLU A 362 -6.44 35.45 21.73
N ALA A 363 -6.19 34.22 22.18
CA ALA A 363 -5.72 33.95 23.54
C ALA A 363 -4.38 34.62 23.83
N LYS A 364 -3.46 34.63 22.85
CA LYS A 364 -2.18 35.36 22.97
C LYS A 364 -2.37 36.86 23.07
N ARG A 365 -3.29 37.45 22.30
CA ARG A 365 -3.61 38.87 22.39
C ARG A 365 -4.18 39.21 23.76
N ALA A 366 -5.16 38.44 24.23
CA ALA A 366 -5.76 38.62 25.56
C ALA A 366 -4.71 38.56 26.68
N ALA A 367 -3.81 37.56 26.65
CA ALA A 367 -2.74 37.43 27.65
C ALA A 367 -1.75 38.61 27.62
N ASN A 368 -1.43 39.14 26.43
CA ASN A 368 -0.58 40.31 26.29
C ASN A 368 -1.25 41.58 26.84
N ASP A 369 -2.55 41.74 26.58
CA ASP A 369 -3.32 42.88 27.08
C ASP A 369 -3.45 42.83 28.61
N GLU A 370 -3.74 41.65 29.18
CA GLU A 370 -3.78 41.44 30.63
C GLU A 370 -2.40 41.70 31.28
N THR A 371 -1.32 41.31 30.60
CA THR A 371 0.05 41.61 31.07
C THR A 371 0.31 43.12 31.10
N ARG A 372 -0.15 43.87 30.09
CA ARG A 372 -0.03 45.34 30.03
C ARG A 372 -0.89 46.02 31.10
N GLU A 373 -2.12 45.57 31.30
CA GLU A 373 -2.98 46.08 32.38
C GLU A 373 -2.34 45.83 33.74
N ARG A 374 -1.83 44.62 33.99
CA ARG A 374 -1.13 44.28 35.23
C ARG A 374 0.09 45.16 35.46
N GLN A 375 0.87 45.47 34.42
CA GLN A 375 1.99 46.40 34.53
C GLN A 375 1.52 47.82 34.89
N THR A 376 0.45 48.28 34.27
CA THR A 376 -0.16 49.60 34.54
C THR A 376 -0.67 49.68 35.98
N LEU A 377 -1.40 48.67 36.45
CA LEU A 377 -1.93 48.59 37.82
C LEU A 377 -0.81 48.49 38.86
N ASN A 378 0.28 47.79 38.56
CA ASN A 378 1.43 47.71 39.46
C ASN A 378 2.15 49.08 39.55
N ALA A 379 2.23 49.82 38.45
CA ALA A 379 2.76 51.17 38.46
C ALA A 379 1.89 52.13 39.29
N THR A 380 0.57 52.09 39.13
CA THR A 380 -0.34 52.92 39.95
C THR A 380 -0.30 52.53 41.43
N ALA A 381 -0.25 51.23 41.75
CA ALA A 381 -0.12 50.75 43.12
C ALA A 381 1.17 51.27 43.80
N LYS A 382 2.30 51.26 43.07
CA LYS A 382 3.56 51.83 43.58
C LYS A 382 3.47 53.34 43.83
N ASN A 383 2.80 54.08 42.94
CA ASN A 383 2.62 55.52 43.13
C ASN A 383 1.75 55.80 44.37
N LEU A 384 0.63 55.08 44.54
CA LEU A 384 -0.22 55.22 45.71
C LEU A 384 0.50 54.82 47.00
N GLN A 385 1.33 53.76 46.96
CA GLN A 385 2.16 53.39 48.10
C GLN A 385 3.12 54.53 48.48
N HIS A 386 3.76 55.16 47.49
CA HIS A 386 4.64 56.29 47.73
C HIS A 386 3.88 57.50 48.32
N GLU A 387 2.68 57.80 47.84
CA GLU A 387 1.81 58.84 48.42
C GLU A 387 1.43 58.53 49.87
N VAL A 388 1.09 57.28 50.18
CA VAL A 388 0.80 56.84 51.56
C VAL A 388 2.01 57.00 52.46
N ASP A 389 3.19 56.60 52.00
CA ASP A 389 4.44 56.74 52.76
C ASP A 389 4.76 58.22 53.04
N GLN A 390 4.58 59.11 52.05
CA GLN A 390 4.74 60.56 52.23
C GLN A 390 3.72 61.16 53.22
N LEU A 391 2.46 60.70 53.18
CA LEU A 391 1.44 61.13 54.13
C LEU A 391 1.76 60.65 55.55
N HIS A 392 2.26 59.43 55.72
CA HIS A 392 2.72 58.95 57.02
C HIS A 392 3.89 59.78 57.55
N GLU A 393 4.90 60.08 56.73
CA GLU A 393 6.01 60.96 57.11
C GLU A 393 5.50 62.35 57.54
N SER A 394 4.56 62.94 56.79
CA SER A 394 3.96 64.22 57.14
C SER A 394 3.19 64.18 58.47
N ILE A 395 2.49 63.08 58.76
CA ILE A 395 1.78 62.91 60.03
C ILE A 395 2.77 62.76 61.20
N ASP A 396 3.84 61.97 61.01
CA ASP A 396 4.88 61.78 62.02
C ASP A 396 5.62 63.11 62.33
N GLU A 397 5.80 63.96 61.32
CA GLU A 397 6.34 65.32 61.48
C GLU A 397 5.37 66.28 62.21
N GLU A 398 4.05 66.15 62.01
CA GLU A 398 3.04 66.98 62.71
C GLU A 398 2.82 66.56 64.17
N VAL A 399 3.14 65.30 64.52
CA VAL A 399 2.94 64.74 65.87
C VAL A 399 4.19 64.89 66.76
N SER A 400 5.36 65.19 66.18
CA SER A 400 6.63 65.50 66.90
C SER A 400 6.79 67.00 67.19
#